data_AF-A0A146LSE2-F1
#
_entry.id   AF-A0A146LSE2-F1
#
_cell.length_a   1.000
_cell.length_b   1.000
_cell.length_c   1.000
_cell.angle_alpha   90.00
_cell.angle_beta   90.00
_cell.angle_gamma   90.00
#
_symmetry.space_group_name_H-M   'P 1'
#
loop_
_entity.id
_entity.type
_entity.pdbx_description
1 polymer ?
#
loop_
_entity_poly.entity_id
_entity_poly.type
_entity_poly.pdbx_seq_one_letter_code
_entity_poly.pdbx_strand_id
1 'polypeptide(L)'
;VAKMVVNVEVPEFVPKSGVKIAVNDTQLMANGSEATADQDRLTDLRKELPTIEELNGLRITPLDFEKDDDTNLHMDFIVAASNLRATNYSIPTADRHKSKLIAGKIIPAIATTTSVVAGLVCIELYKLAAGVKDITVFKSGFVNLALPFFGFSEPISAPKMKYYETEWTLWDRFEVQGELTLKEFMDYFKNKHGLEITMLSQGVCMLYSFFMAPNKLQDRLNLPMSEVVRRVSKRKLEPHVKALVFELCCNDTDGNDVEVPYVRYTLP
;
A
#
# COMPACT_ATOMS: atom_id res chain seq x y z
N VAL A 1 -27.42 -32.02 -20.00
CA VAL A 1 -26.34 -32.30 -19.02
C VAL A 1 -26.38 -33.74 -18.50
N ALA A 2 -27.40 -34.18 -17.74
CA ALA A 2 -27.42 -35.54 -17.16
C ALA A 2 -27.19 -36.68 -18.17
N LYS A 3 -27.87 -36.63 -19.33
CA LYS A 3 -27.65 -37.60 -20.44
C LYS A 3 -26.24 -37.58 -21.03
N MET A 4 -25.57 -36.42 -21.01
CA MET A 4 -24.19 -36.29 -21.50
C MET A 4 -23.21 -36.88 -20.47
N VAL A 5 -23.43 -36.61 -19.18
CA VAL A 5 -22.58 -37.10 -18.09
C VAL A 5 -22.59 -38.62 -18.00
N VAL A 6 -23.73 -39.28 -18.25
CA VAL A 6 -23.85 -40.75 -18.26
C VAL A 6 -22.94 -41.40 -19.32
N ASN A 7 -22.64 -40.68 -20.40
CA ASN A 7 -21.81 -41.19 -21.49
C ASN A 7 -20.31 -40.85 -21.31
N VAL A 8 -19.92 -40.20 -20.20
CA VAL A 8 -18.52 -39.87 -19.92
C VAL A 8 -17.85 -41.05 -19.25
N GLU A 9 -16.85 -41.63 -19.91
CA GLU A 9 -15.96 -42.62 -19.31
C GLU A 9 -14.99 -41.93 -18.35
N VAL A 10 -15.08 -42.22 -17.05
CA VAL A 10 -14.19 -41.68 -16.03
C VAL A 10 -12.98 -42.60 -15.87
N PRO A 11 -11.75 -42.14 -16.14
CA PRO A 11 -10.56 -42.96 -15.99
C PRO A 11 -10.32 -43.32 -14.52
N GLU A 12 -9.82 -44.54 -14.28
CA GLU A 12 -9.48 -45.00 -12.94
C GLU A 12 -8.31 -44.20 -12.34
N PHE A 13 -8.42 -43.84 -11.07
CA PHE A 13 -7.37 -43.12 -10.36
C PHE A 13 -6.24 -44.08 -9.95
N VAL A 14 -5.02 -43.83 -10.46
CA VAL A 14 -3.81 -44.56 -10.06
C VAL A 14 -2.89 -43.64 -9.26
N PRO A 15 -2.58 -43.95 -7.98
CA PRO A 15 -1.71 -43.11 -7.16
C PRO A 15 -0.28 -43.11 -7.71
N LYS A 16 0.30 -41.91 -7.83
CA LYS A 16 1.69 -41.74 -8.29
C LYS A 16 2.66 -41.75 -7.11
N SER A 17 3.72 -42.55 -7.21
CA SER A 17 4.84 -42.53 -6.27
C SER A 17 5.71 -41.28 -6.46
N GLY A 18 6.29 -40.76 -5.37
CA GLY A 18 7.22 -39.62 -5.41
C GLY A 18 6.56 -38.22 -5.39
N VAL A 19 5.24 -38.13 -5.27
CA VAL A 19 4.54 -36.85 -5.08
C VAL A 19 4.81 -36.32 -3.68
N LYS A 20 5.48 -35.16 -3.58
CA LYS A 20 5.71 -34.46 -2.31
C LYS A 20 4.49 -33.61 -1.97
N ILE A 21 3.89 -33.84 -0.80
CA ILE A 21 2.80 -33.01 -0.25
C ILE A 21 3.35 -32.29 0.97
N ALA A 22 3.35 -30.96 0.95
CA ALA A 22 3.78 -30.19 2.11
C ALA A 22 2.79 -30.36 3.27
N VAL A 23 3.32 -30.59 4.48
CA VAL A 23 2.50 -30.81 5.68
C VAL A 23 2.32 -29.52 6.49
N ASN A 24 3.20 -28.53 6.29
CA ASN A 24 3.11 -27.22 6.92
C ASN A 24 3.61 -26.12 5.97
N ASP A 25 3.34 -24.86 6.34
CA ASP A 25 3.69 -23.70 5.52
C ASP A 25 5.20 -23.53 5.33
N THR A 26 6.02 -23.88 6.34
CA THR A 26 7.49 -23.83 6.23
C THR A 26 8.01 -24.79 5.17
N GLN A 27 7.49 -26.01 5.11
CA GLN A 27 7.80 -27.00 4.08
C GLN A 27 7.26 -26.57 2.71
N LEU A 28 6.10 -25.91 2.65
CA LEU A 28 5.55 -25.37 1.42
C LEU A 28 6.46 -24.29 0.83
N MET A 29 6.94 -23.36 1.67
CA MET A 29 7.89 -22.33 1.25
C MET A 29 9.24 -22.93 0.81
N ALA A 30 9.78 -23.89 1.58
CA ALA A 30 11.02 -24.58 1.23
C ALA A 30 10.91 -25.35 -0.10
N ASN A 31 9.80 -26.07 -0.32
CA ASN A 31 9.51 -26.78 -1.56
C ASN A 31 9.33 -25.84 -2.76
N GLY A 32 8.84 -24.61 -2.54
CA GLY A 32 8.74 -23.59 -3.59
C GLY A 32 10.09 -23.04 -4.06
N SER A 33 11.10 -23.05 -3.17
CA SER A 33 12.49 -22.68 -3.48
C SER A 33 13.37 -23.85 -3.96
N GLU A 34 13.04 -25.09 -3.62
CA GLU A 34 13.74 -26.31 -4.06
C GLU A 34 13.10 -27.04 -5.26
N ALA A 35 11.98 -26.53 -5.78
CA ALA A 35 11.50 -26.95 -7.09
C ALA A 35 12.50 -26.45 -8.15
N THR A 36 13.60 -27.18 -8.33
CA THR A 36 14.23 -27.27 -9.64
C THR A 36 13.13 -27.73 -10.57
N ALA A 37 12.44 -26.77 -11.19
CA ALA A 37 11.52 -27.07 -12.27
C ALA A 37 12.33 -27.93 -13.23
N ASP A 38 11.86 -29.15 -13.44
CA ASP A 38 12.47 -30.11 -14.34
C ASP A 38 12.60 -29.42 -15.71
N GLN A 39 13.80 -28.90 -16.00
CA GLN A 39 14.05 -28.04 -17.15
C GLN A 39 13.78 -28.79 -18.45
N ASP A 40 13.95 -30.11 -18.42
CA ASP A 40 13.62 -31.00 -19.52
C ASP A 40 12.10 -31.06 -19.70
N ARG A 41 11.33 -31.21 -18.61
CA ARG A 41 9.86 -31.17 -18.68
C ARG A 41 9.31 -29.82 -19.16
N LEU A 42 9.91 -28.69 -18.74
CA LEU A 42 9.54 -27.37 -19.24
C LEU A 42 9.82 -27.22 -20.74
N THR A 43 10.95 -27.76 -21.20
CA THR A 43 11.32 -27.75 -22.63
C THR A 43 10.33 -28.58 -23.45
N ASP A 44 9.90 -29.73 -22.94
CA ASP A 44 8.93 -30.57 -23.63
C ASP A 44 7.52 -29.96 -23.62
N LEU A 45 7.07 -29.38 -22.51
CA LEU A 45 5.82 -28.60 -22.46
C LEU A 45 5.80 -27.46 -23.49
N ARG A 46 6.94 -26.78 -23.69
CA ARG A 46 7.06 -25.73 -24.71
C ARG A 46 6.92 -26.28 -26.14
N LYS A 47 7.39 -27.50 -26.41
CA LYS A 47 7.22 -28.16 -27.71
C LYS A 47 5.78 -28.66 -27.92
N GLU A 48 5.08 -29.02 -26.84
CA GLU A 48 3.67 -29.44 -26.87
C GLU A 48 2.71 -28.27 -27.14
N LEU A 49 3.12 -27.01 -26.90
CA LEU A 49 2.28 -25.84 -27.16
C LEU A 49 2.15 -25.60 -28.68
N PRO A 50 0.92 -25.38 -29.18
CA PRO A 50 0.71 -25.02 -30.58
C PRO A 50 1.31 -23.64 -30.88
N THR A 51 1.72 -23.46 -32.13
CA THR A 51 2.17 -22.18 -32.67
C THR A 51 1.01 -21.18 -32.78
N ILE A 52 1.31 -19.89 -32.84
CA ILE A 52 0.30 -18.83 -32.90
C ILE A 52 -0.51 -18.96 -34.20
N GLU A 53 0.12 -19.38 -35.29
CA GLU A 53 -0.47 -19.63 -36.59
C GLU A 53 -1.52 -20.76 -36.51
N GLU A 54 -1.22 -21.85 -35.80
CA GLU A 54 -2.13 -22.99 -35.60
C GLU A 54 -3.38 -22.61 -34.79
N LEU A 55 -3.27 -21.61 -33.90
CA LEU A 55 -4.37 -21.14 -33.08
C LEU A 55 -5.39 -20.28 -33.86
N ASN A 56 -5.14 -19.95 -35.13
CA ASN A 56 -6.09 -19.29 -36.05
C ASN A 56 -6.84 -18.09 -35.44
N GLY A 57 -6.14 -17.25 -34.68
CA GLY A 57 -6.73 -16.06 -34.07
C GLY A 57 -7.63 -16.33 -32.87
N LEU A 58 -7.55 -17.52 -32.24
CA LEU A 58 -8.24 -17.84 -30.99
C LEU A 58 -8.12 -16.69 -29.98
N ARG A 59 -9.25 -16.30 -29.39
CA ARG A 59 -9.33 -15.31 -28.32
C ARG A 59 -10.01 -15.96 -27.14
N ILE A 60 -9.31 -15.98 -26.01
CA ILE A 60 -9.87 -16.38 -24.73
C ILE A 60 -10.39 -15.10 -24.08
N THR A 61 -11.66 -15.12 -23.66
CA THR A 61 -12.25 -14.03 -22.90
C THR A 61 -12.09 -14.37 -21.41
N PRO A 62 -11.21 -13.70 -20.66
CA PRO A 62 -11.13 -13.90 -19.23
C PRO A 62 -12.45 -13.47 -18.59
N LEU A 63 -12.90 -14.22 -17.58
CA LEU A 63 -14.08 -13.84 -16.80
C LEU A 63 -13.65 -12.83 -15.74
N ASP A 64 -14.34 -11.69 -15.70
CA ASP A 64 -14.22 -10.71 -14.62
C ASP A 64 -15.17 -11.09 -13.50
N PHE A 65 -14.61 -11.38 -12.32
CA PHE A 65 -15.40 -11.82 -11.18
C PHE A 65 -16.37 -10.72 -10.71
N GLU A 66 -17.66 -10.94 -10.97
CA GLU A 66 -18.76 -10.17 -10.43
C GLU A 66 -19.60 -11.06 -9.49
N LYS A 67 -19.75 -10.61 -8.24
CA LYS A 67 -20.45 -11.31 -7.15
C LYS A 67 -21.91 -10.90 -7.03
N ASP A 68 -22.26 -9.71 -7.56
CA ASP A 68 -23.57 -9.08 -7.43
C ASP A 68 -24.51 -9.33 -8.62
N ASP A 69 -24.01 -10.01 -9.65
CA ASP A 69 -24.80 -10.53 -10.75
C ASP A 69 -25.08 -12.02 -10.55
N ASP A 70 -26.34 -12.35 -10.30
CA ASP A 70 -26.80 -13.72 -10.06
C ASP A 70 -26.97 -14.53 -11.36
N THR A 71 -26.78 -13.92 -12.53
CA THR A 71 -26.97 -14.56 -13.84
C THR A 71 -25.67 -15.08 -14.48
N ASN A 72 -24.51 -14.69 -13.96
CA ASN A 72 -23.19 -15.03 -14.51
C ASN A 72 -22.58 -16.37 -14.04
N LEU A 73 -23.26 -17.07 -13.12
CA LEU A 73 -22.84 -18.35 -12.53
C LEU A 73 -21.52 -18.34 -11.73
N HIS A 74 -20.91 -17.17 -11.47
CA HIS A 74 -19.65 -17.09 -10.73
C HIS A 74 -19.80 -17.62 -9.30
N MET A 75 -20.81 -17.12 -8.59
CA MET A 75 -21.08 -17.56 -7.23
C MET A 75 -21.55 -19.01 -7.18
N ASP A 76 -22.28 -19.48 -8.19
CA ASP A 76 -22.75 -20.86 -8.25
C ASP A 76 -21.59 -21.84 -8.39
N PHE A 77 -20.60 -21.50 -9.23
CA PHE A 77 -19.35 -22.25 -9.32
C PHE A 77 -18.59 -22.28 -8.00
N ILE A 78 -18.40 -21.12 -7.36
CA ILE A 78 -17.65 -21.01 -6.09
C ILE A 78 -18.33 -21.83 -4.98
N VAL A 79 -19.66 -21.70 -4.85
CA VAL A 79 -20.44 -22.43 -3.84
C VAL A 79 -20.36 -23.94 -4.07
N ALA A 80 -20.57 -24.39 -5.32
CA ALA A 80 -20.50 -25.80 -5.65
C ALA A 80 -19.09 -26.38 -5.40
N ALA A 81 -18.04 -25.72 -5.91
CA ALA A 81 -16.66 -26.15 -5.74
C ALA A 81 -16.24 -26.17 -4.25
N SER A 82 -16.62 -25.14 -3.49
CA SER A 82 -16.33 -25.07 -2.05
C SER A 82 -17.04 -26.18 -1.27
N ASN A 83 -18.34 -26.42 -1.55
CA ASN A 83 -19.12 -27.45 -0.87
C ASN A 83 -18.67 -28.89 -1.23
N LEU A 84 -18.28 -29.12 -2.48
CA LEU A 84 -17.67 -30.39 -2.89
C LEU A 84 -16.38 -30.64 -2.12
N ARG A 85 -15.49 -29.63 -2.03
CA ARG A 85 -14.27 -29.75 -1.24
C ARG A 85 -14.55 -29.91 0.26
N ALA A 86 -15.54 -29.22 0.80
CA ALA A 86 -15.94 -29.34 2.20
C ALA A 86 -16.37 -30.78 2.53
N THR A 87 -17.14 -31.41 1.62
CA THR A 87 -17.59 -32.80 1.76
C THR A 87 -16.42 -33.79 1.82
N ASN A 88 -15.36 -33.58 1.03
CA ASN A 88 -14.15 -34.43 1.08
C ASN A 88 -13.49 -34.47 2.47
N TYR A 89 -13.64 -33.41 3.27
CA TYR A 89 -13.02 -33.28 4.59
C TYR A 89 -14.04 -33.27 5.73
N SER A 90 -15.30 -33.67 5.47
CA SER A 90 -16.39 -33.64 6.46
C SER A 90 -16.62 -32.25 7.10
N ILE A 91 -16.36 -31.19 6.34
CA ILE A 91 -16.63 -29.80 6.74
C ILE A 91 -18.09 -29.47 6.38
N PRO A 92 -18.87 -28.80 7.25
CA PRO A 92 -20.23 -28.39 6.92
C PRO A 92 -20.29 -27.48 5.69
N THR A 93 -21.24 -27.75 4.80
CA THR A 93 -21.47 -26.94 3.60
C THR A 93 -22.00 -25.55 3.97
N ALA A 94 -21.74 -24.58 3.09
CA ALA A 94 -22.25 -23.22 3.20
C ALA A 94 -23.25 -22.93 2.09
N ASP A 95 -24.28 -22.15 2.41
CA ASP A 95 -25.22 -21.65 1.41
C ASP A 95 -24.59 -20.56 0.53
N ARG A 96 -25.33 -20.16 -0.51
CA ARG A 96 -24.91 -19.12 -1.45
C ARG A 96 -24.65 -17.78 -0.75
N HIS A 97 -25.47 -17.41 0.24
CA HIS A 97 -25.41 -16.12 0.88
C HIS A 97 -24.15 -15.97 1.75
N LYS A 98 -23.85 -16.99 2.56
CA LYS A 98 -22.64 -17.08 3.37
C LYS A 98 -21.38 -17.16 2.50
N SER A 99 -21.44 -17.93 1.43
CA SER A 99 -20.32 -18.03 0.48
C SER A 99 -20.07 -16.71 -0.25
N LYS A 100 -21.12 -16.00 -0.66
CA LYS A 100 -21.03 -14.66 -1.28
C LYS A 100 -20.46 -13.63 -0.31
N LEU A 101 -20.88 -13.66 0.96
CA LEU A 101 -20.32 -12.80 2.00
C LEU A 101 -18.79 -12.97 2.12
N ILE A 102 -18.33 -14.22 2.15
CA ILE A 102 -16.90 -14.57 2.34
C ILE A 102 -16.10 -14.34 1.05
N ALA A 103 -16.48 -14.97 -0.06
CA ALA A 103 -15.76 -14.89 -1.34
C ALA A 103 -15.79 -13.47 -1.94
N GLY A 104 -16.91 -12.78 -1.75
CA GLY A 104 -17.11 -11.41 -2.18
C GLY A 104 -16.51 -10.35 -1.27
N LYS A 105 -15.93 -10.74 -0.12
CA LYS A 105 -15.40 -9.83 0.91
C LYS A 105 -16.39 -8.71 1.27
N ILE A 106 -17.67 -9.06 1.40
CA ILE A 106 -18.72 -8.07 1.65
C ILE A 106 -18.55 -7.51 3.06
N ILE A 107 -18.48 -6.18 3.16
CA ILE A 107 -18.48 -5.46 4.44
C ILE A 107 -19.95 -5.24 4.83
N PRO A 108 -20.46 -5.84 5.93
CA PRO A 108 -21.83 -5.62 6.36
C PRO A 108 -22.07 -4.15 6.71
N ALA A 109 -23.15 -3.59 6.18
CA ALA A 109 -23.52 -2.20 6.42
C ALA A 109 -25.04 -2.07 6.57
N ILE A 110 -25.47 -1.16 7.45
CA ILE A 110 -26.86 -0.82 7.67
C ILE A 110 -26.99 0.69 7.91
N ALA A 111 -28.07 1.28 7.40
CA ALA A 111 -28.28 2.73 7.45
C ALA A 111 -28.32 3.31 8.87
N THR A 112 -28.71 2.52 9.88
CA THR A 112 -28.76 2.97 11.28
C THR A 112 -27.39 3.37 11.80
N THR A 113 -26.37 2.50 11.66
CA THR A 113 -24.99 2.82 12.08
C THR A 113 -24.43 3.98 11.26
N THR A 114 -24.68 4.03 9.95
CA THR A 114 -24.25 5.15 9.09
C THR A 114 -24.84 6.48 9.56
N SER A 115 -26.14 6.50 9.90
CA SER A 115 -26.82 7.71 10.36
C SER A 115 -26.28 8.19 11.71
N VAL A 116 -26.04 7.27 12.64
CA VAL A 116 -25.44 7.59 13.95
C VAL A 116 -24.04 8.16 13.78
N VAL A 117 -23.18 7.50 12.99
CA VAL A 117 -21.80 7.97 12.75
C VAL A 117 -21.80 9.33 12.05
N ALA A 118 -22.63 9.53 11.03
CA ALA A 118 -22.75 10.82 10.35
C ALA A 118 -23.20 11.93 11.30
N GLY A 119 -24.19 11.66 12.16
CA GLY A 119 -24.63 12.61 13.18
C GLY A 119 -23.53 13.01 14.16
N LEU A 120 -22.74 12.04 14.66
CA LEU A 120 -21.60 12.30 15.54
C LEU A 120 -20.51 13.13 14.83
N VAL A 121 -20.22 12.84 13.56
CA VAL A 121 -19.28 13.63 12.75
C VAL A 121 -19.76 15.07 12.59
N CYS A 122 -21.06 15.29 12.34
CA CYS A 122 -21.62 16.64 12.26
C CYS A 122 -21.49 17.42 13.58
N ILE A 123 -21.55 16.75 14.74
CA ILE A 123 -21.31 17.39 16.04
C ILE A 123 -19.85 17.87 16.15
N GLU A 124 -18.88 17.05 15.77
CA GLU A 124 -17.46 17.47 15.77
C GLU A 124 -17.18 18.57 14.74
N LEU A 125 -17.90 18.57 13.60
CA LEU A 125 -17.80 19.62 12.59
C LEU A 125 -18.14 21.02 13.14
N TYR A 126 -19.12 21.14 14.04
CA TYR A 126 -19.43 22.42 14.68
C TYR A 126 -18.24 22.96 15.49
N LYS A 127 -17.49 22.09 16.16
CA LYS A 127 -16.31 22.49 16.95
C LYS A 127 -15.20 23.02 16.04
N LEU A 128 -14.97 22.36 14.90
CA LEU A 128 -14.03 22.82 13.88
C LEU A 128 -14.47 24.16 13.26
N ALA A 129 -15.74 24.29 12.88
CA ALA A 129 -16.28 25.51 12.29
C ALA A 129 -16.24 26.71 13.25
N ALA A 130 -16.40 26.47 14.56
CA ALA A 130 -16.24 27.48 15.60
C ALA A 130 -14.77 27.83 15.90
N GLY A 131 -13.80 27.16 15.26
CA GLY A 131 -12.37 27.41 15.47
C GLY A 131 -11.86 26.96 16.84
N VAL A 132 -12.51 25.99 17.48
CA VAL A 132 -12.06 25.43 18.76
C VAL A 132 -10.69 24.77 18.57
N LYS A 133 -9.71 25.17 19.39
CA LYS A 133 -8.34 24.64 19.37
C LYS A 133 -8.02 23.70 20.54
N ASP A 134 -8.85 23.70 21.57
CA ASP A 134 -8.66 22.84 22.74
C ASP A 134 -9.04 21.40 22.40
N ILE A 135 -8.06 20.51 22.42
CA ILE A 135 -8.21 19.09 22.08
C ILE A 135 -9.17 18.36 23.03
N THR A 136 -9.28 18.81 24.29
CA THR A 136 -10.11 18.15 25.32
C THR A 136 -11.60 18.22 25.01
N VAL A 137 -12.02 19.20 24.20
CA VAL A 137 -13.41 19.38 23.75
C VAL A 137 -13.78 18.38 22.66
N PHE A 138 -12.81 17.94 21.85
CA PHE A 138 -13.03 16.96 20.80
C PHE A 138 -13.23 15.56 21.37
N LYS A 139 -14.00 14.73 20.65
CA LYS A 139 -14.28 13.35 21.08
C LYS A 139 -14.18 12.38 19.90
N SER A 140 -13.37 11.35 20.06
CA SER A 140 -13.37 10.17 19.21
C SER A 140 -14.50 9.24 19.66
N GLY A 141 -15.48 9.00 18.79
CA GLY A 141 -16.64 8.15 19.09
C GLY A 141 -16.46 6.70 18.66
N PHE A 142 -16.80 5.77 19.54
CA PHE A 142 -16.80 4.33 19.32
C PHE A 142 -18.21 3.80 19.60
N VAL A 143 -18.82 3.16 18.60
CA VAL A 143 -20.23 2.76 18.68
C VAL A 143 -20.40 1.30 18.32
N ASN A 144 -21.16 0.58 19.15
CA ASN A 144 -21.68 -0.74 18.81
C ASN A 144 -23.17 -0.81 19.15
N LEU A 145 -24.01 -0.62 18.14
CA LEU A 145 -25.47 -0.59 18.29
C LEU A 145 -26.09 -1.95 18.63
N ALA A 146 -25.35 -3.06 18.49
CA ALA A 146 -25.83 -4.37 18.93
C ALA A 146 -25.82 -4.51 20.46
N LEU A 147 -24.89 -3.84 21.15
CA LEU A 147 -24.77 -3.80 22.63
C LEU A 147 -25.29 -2.48 23.24
N PRO A 148 -26.05 -1.68 22.48
CA PRO A 148 -26.17 -0.23 22.65
C PRO A 148 -24.97 0.51 23.27
N PHE A 149 -23.73 0.16 22.89
CA PHE A 149 -22.53 0.75 23.46
C PHE A 149 -22.11 2.03 22.74
N PHE A 150 -21.84 3.08 23.50
CA PHE A 150 -21.27 4.34 23.05
C PHE A 150 -20.10 4.71 23.98
N GLY A 151 -18.90 4.74 23.43
CA GLY A 151 -17.69 5.16 24.10
C GLY A 151 -17.15 6.42 23.44
N PHE A 152 -16.68 7.36 24.25
CA PHE A 152 -15.99 8.55 23.76
C PHE A 152 -14.66 8.69 24.48
N SER A 153 -13.61 8.98 23.72
CA SER A 153 -12.30 9.32 24.27
C SER A 153 -11.83 10.65 23.73
N GLU A 154 -10.93 11.30 24.45
CA GLU A 154 -10.21 12.44 23.89
C GLU A 154 -9.28 11.97 22.76
N PRO A 155 -9.12 12.76 21.69
CA PRO A 155 -8.09 12.50 20.69
C PRO A 155 -6.70 12.55 21.31
N ILE A 156 -5.80 11.73 20.76
CA ILE A 156 -4.40 11.69 21.20
C ILE A 156 -3.70 12.95 20.67
N SER A 157 -2.99 13.65 21.54
CA SER A 157 -2.16 14.79 21.14
C SER A 157 -1.01 14.33 20.25
N ALA A 158 -0.66 15.12 19.23
CA ALA A 158 0.48 14.80 18.37
C ALA A 158 1.77 14.74 19.23
N PRO A 159 2.61 13.71 19.08
CA PRO A 159 3.90 13.65 19.74
C PRO A 159 4.72 14.91 19.43
N LYS A 160 5.27 15.52 20.48
CA LYS A 160 6.14 16.68 20.35
C LYS A 160 7.59 16.22 20.32
N MET A 161 8.29 16.64 19.29
CA MET A 161 9.73 16.50 19.11
C MET A 161 10.39 17.87 19.30
N LYS A 162 11.69 17.89 19.57
CA LYS A 162 12.41 19.13 19.85
C LYS A 162 13.80 19.08 19.23
N TYR A 163 14.19 20.17 18.58
CA TYR A 163 15.58 20.44 18.20
C TYR A 163 15.94 21.84 18.71
N TYR A 164 17.10 21.99 19.37
CA TYR A 164 17.42 23.16 20.19
C TYR A 164 16.27 23.53 21.14
N GLU A 165 15.74 24.77 21.07
CA GLU A 165 14.57 25.24 21.81
C GLU A 165 13.25 25.18 21.01
N THR A 166 13.27 24.67 19.77
CA THR A 166 12.09 24.63 18.90
C THR A 166 11.34 23.31 19.07
N GLU A 167 10.13 23.37 19.60
CA GLU A 167 9.19 22.24 19.60
C GLU A 167 8.48 22.12 18.26
N TRP A 168 8.27 20.89 17.78
CA TRP A 168 7.55 20.59 16.56
C TRP A 168 6.80 19.25 16.64
N THR A 169 5.87 19.03 15.73
CA THR A 169 5.00 17.86 15.61
C THR A 169 4.89 17.41 14.15
N LEU A 170 4.20 16.30 13.89
CA LEU A 170 3.96 15.81 12.53
C LEU A 170 3.27 16.82 11.57
N TRP A 171 2.65 17.88 12.10
CA TRP A 171 1.97 18.92 11.33
C TRP A 171 2.89 20.06 10.90
N ASP A 172 4.03 20.20 11.56
CA ASP A 172 5.01 21.24 11.29
C ASP A 172 5.88 20.87 10.09
N ARG A 173 6.38 21.90 9.42
CA ARG A 173 7.24 21.76 8.24
C ARG A 173 8.01 23.04 7.99
N PHE A 174 9.16 22.93 7.34
CA PHE A 174 9.84 24.10 6.80
C PHE A 174 9.20 24.51 5.48
N GLU A 175 8.80 25.78 5.36
CA GLU A 175 8.33 26.36 4.11
C GLU A 175 9.48 27.09 3.44
N VAL A 176 9.91 26.59 2.28
CA VAL A 176 10.94 27.22 1.44
C VAL A 176 10.28 27.63 0.13
N GLN A 177 10.34 28.92 -0.19
CA GLN A 177 9.71 29.47 -1.38
C GLN A 177 10.75 29.94 -2.39
N GLY A 178 10.51 29.63 -3.67
CA GLY A 178 11.38 30.02 -4.76
C GLY A 178 12.43 28.98 -5.11
N GLU A 179 13.25 29.30 -6.10
CA GLU A 179 14.28 28.39 -6.60
C GLU A 179 15.65 28.70 -6.00
N LEU A 180 16.12 27.81 -5.12
CA LEU A 180 17.47 27.79 -4.54
C LEU A 180 18.33 26.75 -5.25
N THR A 181 19.62 27.03 -5.35
CA THR A 181 20.63 26.00 -5.61
C THR A 181 20.78 25.07 -4.40
N LEU A 182 21.33 23.86 -4.60
CA LEU A 182 21.60 22.95 -3.49
C LEU A 182 22.49 23.60 -2.42
N LYS A 183 23.48 24.40 -2.83
CA LYS A 183 24.34 25.15 -1.90
C LYS A 183 23.56 26.18 -1.10
N GLU A 184 22.77 27.03 -1.76
CA GLU A 184 21.95 28.04 -1.07
C GLU A 184 20.92 27.41 -0.15
N PHE A 185 20.37 26.24 -0.51
CA PHE A 185 19.47 25.48 0.33
C PHE A 185 20.18 24.99 1.61
N MET A 186 21.39 24.42 1.51
CA MET A 186 22.16 24.03 2.69
C MET A 186 22.56 25.24 3.55
N ASP A 187 23.02 26.32 2.91
CA ASP A 187 23.39 27.56 3.58
C ASP A 187 22.18 28.20 4.28
N TYR A 188 20.96 28.09 3.72
CA TYR A 188 19.72 28.55 4.35
C TYR A 188 19.47 27.84 5.68
N PHE A 189 19.55 26.51 5.73
CA PHE A 189 19.36 25.75 6.97
C PHE A 189 20.46 26.01 7.98
N LYS A 190 21.71 26.10 7.52
CA LYS A 190 22.86 26.40 8.40
C LYS A 190 22.77 27.79 9.01
N ASN A 191 22.52 28.82 8.19
CA ASN A 191 22.57 30.21 8.64
C ASN A 191 21.30 30.63 9.39
N LYS A 192 20.12 30.13 8.98
CA LYS A 192 18.84 30.57 9.56
C LYS A 192 18.37 29.68 10.71
N HIS A 193 18.65 28.38 10.64
CA HIS A 193 18.17 27.39 11.60
C HIS A 193 19.29 26.76 12.45
N GLY A 194 20.56 27.04 12.14
CA GLY A 194 21.70 26.42 12.82
C GLY A 194 21.93 24.96 12.44
N LEU A 195 21.12 24.42 11.53
CA LEU A 195 21.08 23.00 11.19
C LEU A 195 22.03 22.68 10.04
N GLU A 196 22.97 21.78 10.26
CA GLU A 196 23.86 21.29 9.21
C GLU A 196 23.28 20.04 8.57
N ILE A 197 22.81 20.17 7.32
CA ILE A 197 22.22 19.04 6.58
C ILE A 197 23.31 17.99 6.32
N THR A 198 23.10 16.78 6.83
CA THR A 198 23.97 15.61 6.60
C THR A 198 23.44 14.74 5.46
N MET A 199 22.11 14.68 5.30
CA MET A 199 21.44 13.91 4.26
C MET A 199 20.17 14.61 3.79
N LEU A 200 19.91 14.57 2.47
CA LEU A 200 18.75 15.19 1.84
C LEU A 200 18.18 14.27 0.78
N SER A 201 16.89 13.98 0.88
CA SER A 201 16.22 13.07 -0.05
C SER A 201 14.84 13.58 -0.50
N GLN A 202 14.40 13.08 -1.65
CA GLN A 202 13.06 13.26 -2.17
C GLN A 202 12.48 11.86 -2.44
N GLY A 203 11.56 11.41 -1.59
CA GLY A 203 11.10 10.02 -1.62
C GLY A 203 12.28 9.05 -1.49
N VAL A 204 12.46 8.17 -2.49
CA VAL A 204 13.57 7.19 -2.51
C VAL A 204 14.87 7.74 -3.11
N CYS A 205 14.87 8.99 -3.59
CA CYS A 205 16.01 9.57 -4.29
C CYS A 205 16.90 10.38 -3.34
N MET A 206 18.15 9.92 -3.16
CA MET A 206 19.17 10.62 -2.37
C MET A 206 19.78 11.79 -3.15
N LEU A 207 19.37 13.02 -2.82
CA LEU A 207 19.82 14.24 -3.51
C LEU A 207 21.21 14.67 -3.05
N TYR A 208 21.45 14.60 -1.74
CA TYR A 208 22.72 14.93 -1.10
C TYR A 208 23.00 14.03 0.11
N SER A 209 24.27 13.76 0.36
CA SER A 209 24.78 13.16 1.58
C SER A 209 26.23 13.61 1.81
N PHE A 210 26.64 13.79 3.06
CA PHE A 210 28.00 14.21 3.44
C PHE A 210 29.10 13.24 3.00
N PHE A 211 28.78 11.96 2.78
CA PHE A 211 29.73 10.93 2.32
C PHE A 211 29.74 10.75 0.79
N MET A 212 29.07 11.63 0.03
CA MET A 212 29.15 11.60 -1.43
C MET A 212 30.55 11.95 -1.93
N ALA A 213 30.99 11.27 -3.00
CA ALA A 213 32.28 11.55 -3.64
C ALA A 213 32.38 13.04 -4.05
N PRO A 214 33.53 13.72 -3.77
CA PRO A 214 33.66 15.17 -3.98
C PRO A 214 33.27 15.65 -5.38
N ASN A 215 33.64 14.89 -6.43
CA ASN A 215 33.32 15.24 -7.81
C ASN A 215 31.80 15.29 -8.06
N LYS A 216 31.06 14.29 -7.55
CA LYS A 216 29.59 14.24 -7.68
C LYS A 216 28.89 15.34 -6.88
N LEU A 217 29.49 15.74 -5.76
CA LEU A 217 28.97 16.82 -4.94
C LEU A 217 29.12 18.16 -5.68
N GLN A 218 30.32 18.46 -6.19
CA GLN A 218 30.60 19.68 -6.94
C GLN A 218 29.68 19.85 -8.16
N ASP A 219 29.35 18.75 -8.85
CA ASP A 219 28.41 18.75 -9.98
C ASP A 219 26.98 19.15 -9.60
N ARG A 220 26.59 19.05 -8.33
CA ARG A 220 25.22 19.30 -7.84
C ARG A 220 25.08 20.60 -7.05
N LEU A 221 26.13 21.05 -6.37
CA LEU A 221 26.07 22.19 -5.44
C LEU A 221 25.46 23.45 -6.08
N ASN A 222 25.84 23.76 -7.31
CA ASN A 222 25.42 24.97 -8.01
C ASN A 222 24.17 24.77 -8.87
N LEU A 223 23.55 23.59 -8.85
CA LEU A 223 22.32 23.34 -9.59
C LEU A 223 21.10 23.75 -8.77
N PRO A 224 20.06 24.28 -9.42
CA PRO A 224 18.75 24.43 -8.80
C PRO A 224 18.24 23.11 -8.23
N MET A 225 17.57 23.15 -7.07
CA MET A 225 17.01 21.95 -6.44
C MET A 225 16.09 21.14 -7.38
N SER A 226 15.32 21.82 -8.24
CA SER A 226 14.46 21.21 -9.25
C SER A 226 15.25 20.35 -10.25
N GLU A 227 16.42 20.83 -10.68
CA GLU A 227 17.31 20.17 -11.61
C GLU A 227 18.12 19.06 -10.92
N VAL A 228 18.51 19.23 -9.66
CA VAL A 228 19.11 18.16 -8.85
C VAL A 228 18.14 16.98 -8.76
N VAL A 229 16.87 17.23 -8.43
CA VAL A 229 15.83 16.19 -8.38
C VAL A 229 15.67 15.51 -9.74
N ARG A 230 15.60 16.27 -10.83
CA ARG A 230 15.47 15.73 -12.19
C ARG A 230 16.63 14.82 -12.57
N ARG A 231 17.87 15.23 -12.28
CA ARG A 231 19.08 14.45 -12.60
C ARG A 231 19.18 13.16 -11.79
N VAL A 232 18.89 13.23 -10.49
CA VAL A 232 19.02 12.07 -9.59
C VAL A 232 17.88 11.08 -9.81
N SER A 233 16.63 11.55 -9.89
CA SER A 233 15.48 10.69 -10.13
C SER A 233 15.44 10.13 -11.56
N LYS A 234 16.15 10.77 -12.50
CA LYS A 234 16.08 10.53 -13.95
C LYS A 234 14.64 10.68 -14.50
N ARG A 235 13.79 11.42 -13.79
CA ARG A 235 12.40 11.70 -14.16
C ARG A 235 12.23 13.19 -14.38
N LYS A 236 11.44 13.56 -15.39
CA LYS A 236 11.05 14.96 -15.59
C LYS A 236 10.02 15.33 -14.51
N LEU A 237 10.18 16.52 -13.94
CA LEU A 237 9.14 17.12 -13.10
C LEU A 237 7.97 17.51 -13.99
N GLU A 238 6.78 17.03 -13.65
CA GLU A 238 5.58 17.30 -14.44
C GLU A 238 5.12 18.75 -14.23
N PRO A 239 4.55 19.42 -15.26
CA PRO A 239 4.22 20.85 -15.18
C PRO A 239 3.21 21.24 -14.08
N HIS A 240 2.42 20.27 -13.61
CA HIS A 240 1.43 20.49 -12.56
C HIS A 240 2.00 20.41 -11.15
N VAL A 241 3.27 19.98 -10.99
CA VAL A 241 3.93 19.91 -9.68
C VAL A 241 4.27 21.33 -9.22
N LYS A 242 3.69 21.75 -8.09
CA LYS A 242 3.88 23.09 -7.51
C LYS A 242 4.80 23.13 -6.31
N ALA A 243 5.01 21.99 -5.64
CA ALA A 243 5.92 21.88 -4.53
C ALA A 243 6.57 20.51 -4.51
N LEU A 244 7.79 20.46 -3.98
CA LEU A 244 8.54 19.26 -3.70
C LEU A 244 8.61 19.06 -2.19
N VAL A 245 8.56 17.82 -1.74
CA VAL A 245 8.74 17.46 -0.33
C VAL A 245 10.12 16.86 -0.16
N PHE A 246 10.90 17.41 0.76
CA PHE A 246 12.23 16.91 1.09
C PHE A 246 12.31 16.44 2.53
N GLU A 247 12.97 15.30 2.71
CA GLU A 247 13.32 14.75 4.01
C GLU A 247 14.79 15.04 4.30
N LEU A 248 15.06 15.46 5.53
CA LEU A 248 16.36 15.93 5.99
C LEU A 248 16.85 15.07 7.15
N CYS A 249 18.14 14.75 7.14
CA CYS A 249 18.89 14.48 8.37
C CYS A 249 19.84 15.64 8.59
N CYS A 250 19.90 16.11 9.83
CA CYS A 250 20.65 17.30 10.20
C CYS A 250 21.42 17.07 11.49
N ASN A 251 22.61 17.64 11.57
CA ASN A 251 23.31 17.80 12.83
C ASN A 251 23.01 19.17 13.45
N ASP A 252 22.98 19.21 14.77
CA ASP A 252 22.96 20.44 15.54
C ASP A 252 24.35 21.13 15.55
N THR A 253 24.48 22.25 16.27
CA THR A 253 25.76 22.99 16.35
C THR A 253 26.84 22.26 17.13
N ASP A 254 26.43 21.29 17.96
CA ASP A 254 27.33 20.46 18.76
C ASP A 254 27.72 19.16 18.01
N GLY A 255 27.18 18.97 16.80
CA GLY A 255 27.44 17.82 15.94
C GLY A 255 26.58 16.59 16.22
N ASN A 256 25.53 16.71 17.05
CA ASN A 256 24.60 15.62 17.32
C ASN A 256 23.53 15.54 16.24
N ASP A 257 23.16 14.32 15.83
CA ASP A 257 22.05 14.10 14.90
C ASP A 257 20.73 14.47 15.58
N VAL A 258 19.91 15.26 14.88
CA VAL A 258 18.63 15.76 15.38
C VAL A 258 17.52 15.53 14.39
N GLU A 259 16.36 15.10 14.90
CA GLU A 259 15.15 15.01 14.09
C GLU A 259 14.51 16.38 13.89
N VAL A 260 14.17 16.67 12.64
CA VAL A 260 13.60 17.95 12.23
C VAL A 260 12.39 17.74 11.31
N PRO A 261 11.48 18.72 11.20
CA PRO A 261 10.38 18.64 10.24
C PRO A 261 10.85 18.45 8.80
N TYR A 262 9.99 17.88 7.96
CA TYR A 262 10.21 17.84 6.51
C TYR A 262 10.13 19.26 5.91
N VAL A 263 10.60 19.39 4.66
CA VAL A 263 10.57 20.65 3.91
C VAL A 263 9.51 20.59 2.83
N ARG A 264 8.63 21.59 2.81
CA ARG A 264 7.81 21.92 1.64
C ARG A 264 8.53 22.99 0.83
N TYR A 265 9.09 22.58 -0.30
CA TYR A 265 9.81 23.42 -1.22
C TYR A 265 8.90 23.84 -2.39
N THR A 266 8.43 25.08 -2.38
CA THR A 266 7.51 25.60 -3.38
C THR A 266 8.29 26.05 -4.62
N LEU A 267 7.99 25.40 -5.75
CA LEU A 267 8.57 25.73 -7.06
C LEU A 267 8.06 27.10 -7.53
N PRO A 268 8.89 27.86 -8.28
CA PRO A 268 8.49 29.16 -8.84
C PRO A 268 7.31 29.06 -9.84
#